data_AF-A0A7U4TIT1-F1
#
_entry.id   AF-A0A7U4TIT1-F1
#
_cell.length_a   1.000
_cell.length_b   1.000
_cell.length_c   1.000
_cell.angle_alpha   90.00
_cell.angle_beta   90.00
_cell.angle_gamma   90.00
#
_symmetry.space_group_name_H-M   'P 1'
#
loop_
_entity.id
_entity.type
_entity.pdbx_description
1 polymer ?
#
loop_
_entity_poly.entity_id
_entity_poly.type
_entity_poly.pdbx_seq_one_letter_code
_entity_poly.pdbx_strand_id
1 'polypeptide(L)'
;MTPQAAGMDIFAALEHPINLPSGEIFLVPTGIAIALPPGFEAQIRPRSGLATQYGVTLINSPGTIDADYRGEIKVPLINLGKKTYTVHPGERIAQLVIAPVVKAEWKIVSELPFSERGRGGFGHTG
;
A
#
# COMPACT_ATOMS: atom_id res chain seq x y z
N MET A 1 10.32 -14.83 5.90
CA MET A 1 11.03 -13.55 5.75
C MET A 1 12.50 -13.75 6.07
N THR A 2 13.39 -12.93 5.50
CA THR A 2 14.83 -12.96 5.81
C THR A 2 15.17 -11.86 6.82
N PRO A 3 16.32 -11.92 7.52
CA PRO A 3 16.72 -10.90 8.48
C PRO A 3 16.86 -9.47 7.90
N GLN A 4 17.03 -9.36 6.58
CA GLN A 4 17.19 -8.08 5.87
C GLN A 4 15.92 -7.66 5.11
N ALA A 5 14.78 -8.30 5.38
CA ALA A 5 13.52 -7.92 4.73
C ALA A 5 13.12 -6.50 5.15
N ALA A 6 12.84 -5.64 4.17
CA ALA A 6 12.42 -4.26 4.42
C ALA A 6 11.01 -4.15 5.01
N GLY A 7 10.16 -5.16 4.79
CA GLY A 7 8.76 -5.15 5.21
C GLY A 7 8.32 -6.47 5.83
N MET A 8 7.16 -6.42 6.49
CA MET A 8 6.50 -7.52 7.15
C MET A 8 5.32 -8.01 6.33
N ASP A 9 5.22 -9.32 6.06
CA ASP A 9 4.05 -9.89 5.39
C ASP A 9 2.77 -9.65 6.24
N ILE A 10 1.69 -9.20 5.60
CA ILE A 10 0.36 -9.00 6.18
C ILE A 10 -0.57 -10.12 5.73
N PHE A 11 -1.33 -10.65 6.68
CA PHE A 11 -2.16 -11.84 6.50
C PHE A 11 -3.66 -11.48 6.43
N ALA A 12 -4.42 -12.24 5.66
CA ALA A 12 -5.87 -12.12 5.58
C ALA A 12 -6.55 -12.75 6.80
N ALA A 13 -7.22 -11.93 7.63
CA ALA A 13 -7.98 -12.39 8.79
C ALA A 13 -9.42 -12.73 8.39
N LEU A 14 -9.58 -13.76 7.57
CA LEU A 14 -10.87 -14.24 7.09
C LEU A 14 -11.31 -15.52 7.81
N GLU A 15 -12.62 -15.71 7.97
CA GLU A 15 -13.17 -16.98 8.49
C GLU A 15 -13.30 -18.05 7.38
N HIS A 16 -13.55 -17.62 6.14
CA HIS A 16 -13.73 -18.49 4.98
C HIS A 16 -13.10 -17.86 3.74
N PRO A 17 -12.76 -18.65 2.70
CA PRO A 17 -12.21 -18.11 1.46
C PRO A 17 -13.17 -17.16 0.76
N ILE A 18 -12.63 -16.14 0.11
CA ILE A 18 -13.40 -15.13 -0.64
C ILE A 18 -12.92 -15.11 -2.08
N ASN A 19 -13.87 -15.13 -3.01
CA ASN A 19 -13.57 -14.96 -4.42
C ASN A 19 -13.49 -13.47 -4.76
N LEU A 20 -12.40 -13.10 -5.43
CA LEU A 20 -12.12 -11.78 -5.97
C LEU A 20 -12.12 -11.87 -7.51
N PRO A 21 -13.27 -11.64 -8.17
CA PRO A 21 -13.35 -11.65 -9.62
C PRO A 21 -12.48 -10.57 -10.27
N SER A 22 -12.18 -10.73 -11.55
CA SER A 22 -11.46 -9.72 -12.35
C SER A 22 -12.19 -8.38 -12.30
N GLY A 23 -11.48 -7.29 -12.02
CA GLY A 23 -11.99 -5.92 -11.93
C GLY A 23 -12.59 -5.56 -10.57
N GLU A 24 -12.83 -6.53 -9.69
CA GLU A 24 -13.47 -6.30 -8.40
C GLU A 24 -12.47 -5.89 -7.31
N ILE A 25 -12.99 -5.17 -6.33
CA ILE A 25 -12.27 -4.72 -5.15
C ILE A 25 -12.87 -5.39 -3.92
N PHE A 26 -12.03 -5.90 -3.03
CA PHE A 26 -12.47 -6.42 -1.74
C PHE A 26 -11.59 -5.88 -0.61
N LEU A 27 -12.24 -5.37 0.44
CA LEU A 27 -11.56 -4.85 1.62
C LEU A 27 -11.30 -5.99 2.61
N VAL A 28 -10.08 -6.53 2.59
CA VAL A 28 -9.69 -7.67 3.41
C VAL A 28 -9.27 -7.19 4.82
N PRO A 29 -9.92 -7.68 5.90
CA PRO A 29 -9.46 -7.46 7.27
C PRO A 29 -8.12 -8.14 7.53
N THR A 30 -7.32 -7.57 8.41
CA THR A 30 -6.00 -8.12 8.79
C THR A 30 -5.95 -8.60 10.24
N GLY A 31 -6.94 -8.23 11.05
CA GLY A 31 -6.99 -8.55 12.48
C GLY A 31 -5.94 -7.83 13.31
N ILE A 32 -5.19 -6.88 12.73
CA ILE A 32 -4.16 -6.12 13.44
C ILE A 32 -4.47 -4.63 13.47
N ALA A 33 -4.10 -4.01 14.58
CA ALA A 33 -4.03 -2.56 14.76
C ALA A 33 -2.64 -2.23 15.32
N ILE A 34 -2.10 -1.06 14.97
CA ILE A 34 -0.77 -0.63 15.41
C ILE A 34 -0.82 0.79 15.96
N ALA A 35 0.16 1.12 16.81
CA ALA A 35 0.41 2.48 17.26
C ALA A 35 1.83 2.86 16.84
N LEU A 36 1.97 3.71 15.83
CA LEU A 36 3.28 4.17 15.38
C LEU A 36 3.74 5.37 16.23
N PRO A 37 5.06 5.52 16.46
CA PRO A 37 5.59 6.73 17.05
C PRO A 37 5.35 7.94 16.11
N PRO A 38 5.16 9.16 16.66
CA PRO A 38 5.13 10.38 15.85
C PRO A 38 6.37 10.52 14.97
N GLY A 39 6.17 11.01 13.74
CA GLY A 39 7.25 11.15 12.74
C GLY A 39 7.45 9.93 11.84
N PHE A 40 6.59 8.92 11.97
CA PHE A 40 6.58 7.73 11.11
C PHE A 40 5.20 7.51 10.49
N GLU A 41 5.19 6.87 9.33
CA GLU A 41 4.01 6.22 8.75
C GLU A 41 4.31 4.73 8.53
N ALA A 42 3.27 3.93 8.40
CA ALA A 42 3.39 2.60 7.80
C ALA A 42 2.77 2.60 6.41
N GLN A 43 3.46 1.94 5.49
CA GLN A 43 3.06 1.81 4.10
C GLN A 43 2.67 0.37 3.81
N ILE A 44 1.42 0.14 3.42
CA ILE A 44 0.93 -1.14 2.95
C ILE A 44 1.19 -1.23 1.44
N ARG A 45 1.97 -2.22 1.02
CA ARG A 45 2.44 -2.40 -0.35
C ARG A 45 2.02 -3.78 -0.90
N PRO A 46 1.83 -3.91 -2.22
CA PRO A 46 1.59 -5.20 -2.88
C PRO A 46 2.76 -6.17 -2.70
N ARG A 47 2.44 -7.46 -2.69
CA ARG A 47 3.46 -8.53 -2.80
C ARG A 47 3.73 -8.78 -4.29
N SER A 48 5.01 -8.77 -4.69
CA SER A 48 5.40 -8.92 -6.10
C SER A 48 4.89 -10.21 -6.74
N GLY A 49 4.86 -11.31 -5.99
CA GLY A 49 4.32 -12.59 -6.47
C GLY A 49 2.83 -12.51 -6.83
N LEU A 50 2.01 -11.90 -5.96
CA LEU A 50 0.58 -11.73 -6.23
C LEU A 50 0.32 -10.84 -7.46
N ALA A 51 1.07 -9.75 -7.57
CA ALA A 51 0.96 -8.82 -8.69
C ALA A 51 1.34 -9.48 -10.02
N THR A 52 2.47 -10.19 -10.06
CA THR A 52 3.00 -10.78 -11.31
C THR A 52 2.30 -12.08 -11.73
N GLN A 53 1.92 -12.92 -10.78
CA GLN A 53 1.33 -14.24 -11.09
C GLN A 53 -0.19 -14.17 -11.29
N TYR A 54 -0.87 -13.28 -10.56
CA TYR A 54 -2.33 -13.26 -10.52
C TYR A 54 -2.93 -11.91 -10.91
N GLY A 55 -2.12 -10.85 -11.08
CA GLY A 55 -2.63 -9.50 -11.33
C GLY A 55 -3.30 -8.89 -10.11
N VAL A 56 -3.06 -9.41 -8.90
CA VAL A 56 -3.66 -8.91 -7.66
C VAL A 56 -2.76 -7.86 -7.03
N THR A 57 -3.32 -6.69 -6.75
CA THR A 57 -2.63 -5.55 -6.14
C THR A 57 -3.54 -4.83 -5.16
N LEU A 58 -3.09 -3.69 -4.62
CA LEU A 58 -3.87 -2.82 -3.74
C LEU A 58 -4.24 -1.58 -4.53
N ILE A 59 -5.53 -1.24 -4.58
CA ILE A 59 -6.00 -0.10 -5.39
C ILE A 59 -5.48 1.25 -4.88
N ASN A 60 -5.17 1.33 -3.58
CA ASN A 60 -4.63 2.53 -2.94
C ASN A 60 -3.11 2.46 -2.73
N SER A 61 -2.39 1.58 -3.43
CA SER A 61 -0.95 1.38 -3.18
C SER A 61 -0.09 2.62 -3.50
N PRO A 62 0.87 2.98 -2.63
CA PRO A 62 1.05 2.47 -1.27
C PRO A 62 -0.06 3.01 -0.34
N GLY A 63 -0.67 2.14 0.46
CA GLY A 63 -1.66 2.56 1.46
C GLY A 63 -0.95 3.15 2.68
N THR A 64 -1.31 4.37 3.08
CA THR A 64 -0.74 5.06 4.25
C THR A 64 -1.52 4.74 5.53
N ILE A 65 -0.79 4.40 6.59
CA ILE A 65 -1.28 4.29 7.97
C ILE A 65 -0.63 5.39 8.80
N ASP A 66 -1.46 6.32 9.27
CA ASP A 66 -1.04 7.47 10.08
C ASP A 66 -0.63 7.09 11.51
N ALA A 67 0.22 7.91 12.13
CA ALA A 67 0.75 7.63 13.46
C ALA A 67 -0.29 7.65 14.59
N ASP A 68 -1.38 8.40 14.40
CA ASP A 68 -2.51 8.50 15.33
C ASP A 68 -3.66 7.52 15.01
N TYR A 69 -3.55 6.74 13.93
CA TYR A 69 -4.52 5.71 13.60
C TYR A 69 -4.48 4.57 14.63
N ARG A 70 -5.65 4.15 15.11
CA ARG A 70 -5.80 3.04 16.08
C ARG A 70 -6.83 1.99 15.66
N GLY A 71 -7.39 2.15 14.45
CA GLY A 71 -8.30 1.17 13.89
C GLY A 71 -7.57 -0.06 13.38
N GLU A 72 -8.36 -1.05 12.97
CA GLU A 72 -7.85 -2.22 12.28
C GLU A 72 -7.31 -1.83 10.90
N ILE A 73 -6.10 -2.27 10.58
CA ILE A 73 -5.57 -2.15 9.22
C ILE A 73 -6.40 -3.06 8.31
N LYS A 74 -6.88 -2.51 7.19
CA LYS A 74 -7.57 -3.29 6.15
C LYS A 74 -6.90 -3.07 4.81
N VAL A 75 -6.95 -4.08 3.96
CA VAL A 75 -6.25 -4.11 2.67
C VAL A 75 -7.27 -4.13 1.54
N PRO A 76 -7.45 -3.03 0.77
CA PRO A 76 -8.35 -3.02 -0.38
C PRO A 76 -7.66 -3.68 -1.58
N LEU A 77 -7.77 -5.02 -1.65
CA LEU A 77 -7.25 -5.78 -2.78
C LEU A 77 -8.11 -5.51 -4.02
N ILE A 78 -7.45 -5.37 -5.16
CA ILE A 78 -8.06 -5.36 -6.49
C ILE A 78 -7.43 -6.45 -7.34
N ASN A 79 -8.27 -7.18 -8.09
CA ASN A 79 -7.81 -8.15 -9.07
C ASN A 79 -7.83 -7.53 -10.48
N LEU A 80 -6.66 -7.19 -11.01
CA LEU A 80 -6.46 -6.73 -12.38
C LEU A 80 -6.14 -7.89 -13.35
N GLY A 81 -6.04 -9.12 -12.83
CA GLY A 81 -5.84 -10.32 -13.61
C GLY A 81 -7.13 -10.78 -14.30
N LYS A 82 -6.98 -11.66 -15.29
CA LYS A 82 -8.12 -12.13 -16.13
C LYS A 82 -8.96 -13.23 -15.49
N LYS A 83 -8.47 -13.85 -14.41
CA LYS A 83 -9.12 -14.97 -13.73
C LYS A 83 -9.49 -14.54 -12.32
N THR A 84 -10.58 -15.08 -11.78
CA THR A 84 -10.92 -14.94 -10.37
C THR A 84 -9.77 -15.42 -9.50
N TYR A 85 -9.41 -14.61 -8.51
CA TYR A 85 -8.45 -14.97 -7.47
C TYR A 85 -9.23 -15.33 -6.21
N THR A 86 -8.87 -16.42 -5.54
CA THR A 86 -9.49 -16.79 -4.25
C THR A 86 -8.51 -16.45 -3.13
N VAL A 87 -8.91 -15.52 -2.26
CA VAL A 87 -8.15 -15.17 -1.07
C VAL A 87 -8.51 -16.15 0.04
N HIS A 88 -7.52 -16.84 0.59
CA HIS A 88 -7.74 -17.81 1.67
C HIS A 88 -7.49 -17.19 3.06
N PRO A 89 -8.17 -17.69 4.11
CA PRO A 89 -7.82 -17.40 5.50
C PRO A 89 -6.33 -17.62 5.77
N GLY A 90 -5.67 -16.66 6.43
CA GLY A 90 -4.25 -16.73 6.75
C GLY A 90 -3.31 -16.63 5.54
N GLU A 91 -3.81 -16.22 4.37
CA GLU A 91 -2.97 -15.97 3.22
C GLU A 91 -2.20 -14.64 3.37
N ARG A 92 -0.96 -14.61 2.91
CA ARG A 92 -0.15 -13.38 2.86
C ARG A 92 -0.56 -12.52 1.67
N ILE A 93 -1.24 -11.41 1.92
CA ILE A 93 -1.90 -10.59 0.90
C ILE A 93 -1.18 -9.27 0.57
N ALA A 94 -0.41 -8.75 1.52
CA ALA A 94 0.30 -7.48 1.38
C ALA A 94 1.60 -7.52 2.20
N GLN A 95 2.36 -6.43 2.17
CA GLN A 95 3.49 -6.23 3.07
C GLN A 95 3.46 -4.82 3.65
N LEU A 96 3.92 -4.67 4.89
CA LEU A 96 3.98 -3.40 5.62
C LEU A 96 5.44 -2.95 5.77
N VAL A 97 5.72 -1.70 5.41
CA VAL A 97 7.03 -1.05 5.62
C VAL A 97 6.82 0.17 6.51
N ILE A 98 7.61 0.33 7.57
CA ILE A 98 7.60 1.54 8.40
C ILE A 98 8.65 2.51 7.86
N ALA A 99 8.26 3.77 7.66
CA ALA A 99 9.13 4.80 7.10
C ALA A 99 9.01 6.11 7.90
N PRO A 100 10.11 6.88 8.04
CA PRO A 100 10.05 8.23 8.58
C PRO A 100 9.29 9.16 7.63
N VAL A 101 8.54 10.11 8.17
CA VAL A 101 7.83 11.15 7.41
C VAL A 101 8.23 12.53 7.87
N VAL A 102 8.26 13.47 6.93
CA VAL A 102 8.51 14.89 7.20
C VAL A 102 7.18 15.64 7.11
N LYS A 103 6.84 16.39 8.15
CA LYS A 103 5.72 17.34 8.13
C LYS A 103 6.20 18.66 7.55
N ALA A 104 5.80 18.97 6.32
CA ALA A 104 6.14 20.23 5.67
C ALA A 104 5.24 21.37 6.16
N GLU A 105 5.79 22.59 6.21
CA GLU A 105 5.05 23.82 6.39
C GLU A 105 4.91 24.55 5.06
N TRP A 106 3.68 24.93 4.70
CA TRP A 106 3.41 25.63 3.45
C TRP A 106 3.82 27.10 3.54
N LYS A 107 4.59 27.58 2.56
CA LYS A 107 4.93 29.01 2.39
C LYS A 107 4.40 29.52 1.05
N ILE A 108 3.40 30.40 1.10
CA ILE A 108 2.80 31.00 -0.09
C ILE A 108 3.76 32.06 -0.66
N VAL A 109 4.00 32.02 -1.98
CA VAL A 109 4.87 32.94 -2.72
C VAL A 109 4.21 33.35 -4.04
N SER A 110 4.56 34.51 -4.58
CA SER A 110 4.07 34.96 -5.88
C SER A 110 4.73 34.23 -7.05
N GLU A 111 5.99 33.80 -6.89
CA GLU A 111 6.78 33.13 -7.92
C GLU A 111 7.65 32.02 -7.31
N LEU A 112 7.82 30.92 -8.04
CA LEU A 112 8.71 29.81 -7.67
C LEU A 112 10.15 30.10 -8.14
N PRO A 113 11.18 29.64 -7.42
CA PRO A 113 12.56 29.78 -7.85
C PRO A 113 12.83 29.03 -9.16
N PHE A 114 13.81 29.49 -9.92
CA PHE A 114 14.27 28.82 -11.13
C PHE A 114 14.76 27.39 -10.83
N SER A 115 14.48 26.47 -11.74
CA SER A 115 15.13 25.14 -11.80
C SER A 115 15.29 24.73 -13.27
N GLU A 116 16.34 23.96 -13.58
CA GLU A 116 16.60 23.48 -14.95
C GLU A 116 15.43 22.65 -15.52
N ARG A 117 14.73 21.89 -14.67
CA ARG A 117 13.54 21.11 -15.06
C ARG A 117 12.31 21.98 -15.33
N GLY A 118 12.19 23.12 -14.63
CA GLY A 118 11.07 24.03 -14.76
C GLY A 118 9.70 23.34 -14.68
N ARG A 119 8.88 23.52 -15.71
CA ARG A 119 7.52 22.94 -15.84
C ARG A 119 7.48 21.56 -16.51
N GLY A 120 8.63 20.96 -16.81
CA GLY A 120 8.71 19.65 -17.48
C GLY A 120 8.15 18.50 -16.63
N GLY A 121 7.37 17.61 -17.24
CA GLY A 121 6.73 16.46 -16.60
C GLY A 121 6.36 15.35 -17.60
N PHE A 122 5.88 14.20 -17.13
CA PHE A 122 5.35 13.10 -17.98
C PHE A 122 6.25 12.67 -19.15
N GLY A 123 7.52 12.36 -18.87
CA GLY A 123 8.43 11.88 -19.91
C GLY A 123 9.07 12.97 -20.78
N HIS A 124 9.01 14.24 -20.38
CA HIS A 124 9.59 15.38 -21.11
C HIS A 124 11.09 15.31 -21.51
N THR A 125 11.84 14.32 -21.02
CA THR A 125 13.27 14.10 -21.36
C THR A 125 13.46 12.90 -22.29
N GLY A 126 12.37 12.28 -22.76
CA GLY A 126 12.36 11.13 -23.67
C GLY A 126 12.17 11.53 -25.12
#